data_AF-A0A9X3MVZ1-F1
#
_entry.id   AF-A0A9X3MVZ1-F1
#
_cell.length_a   1.000
_cell.length_b   1.000
_cell.length_c   1.000
_cell.angle_alpha   90.00
_cell.angle_beta   90.00
_cell.angle_gamma   90.00
#
_symmetry.space_group_name_H-M   'P 1'
#
loop_
_entity.id
_entity.type
_entity.pdbx_description
1 polymer ?
#
loop_
_entity_poly.entity_id
_entity_poly.type
_entity_poly.pdbx_seq_one_letter_code
_entity_poly.pdbx_strand_id
1 'polypeptide(L)'
;MPQLSVLKPFGPPELSFVRSSMRALKGTAEGCEGCHRTPLMGETVYFYAERMVCELCRPLRDDTPTRSEVVHSAEHELTVRRRIAA
;
A
#
# COMPACT_ATOMS: atom_id res chain seq x y z
N MET A 1 26.61 -28.23 -5.15
CA MET A 1 25.14 -28.16 -4.90
C MET A 1 24.97 -27.78 -3.44
N PRO A 2 24.06 -26.86 -3.10
CA PRO A 2 22.64 -27.00 -3.40
C PRO A 2 22.17 -26.07 -4.52
N GLN A 3 21.19 -26.57 -5.27
CA GLN A 3 20.54 -25.87 -6.35
C GLN A 3 19.52 -24.90 -5.78
N LEU A 4 19.67 -23.62 -6.11
CA LEU A 4 18.55 -22.68 -6.04
C LEU A 4 17.62 -23.02 -7.21
N SER A 5 16.72 -23.96 -6.94
CA SER A 5 15.59 -24.26 -7.80
C SER A 5 14.74 -22.99 -7.89
N VAL A 6 15.03 -22.17 -8.91
CA VAL A 6 14.14 -21.12 -9.37
C VAL A 6 12.84 -21.81 -9.72
N LEU A 7 11.87 -21.76 -8.80
CA LEU A 7 10.51 -22.19 -9.03
C LEU A 7 9.99 -21.36 -10.20
N LYS A 8 10.09 -21.95 -11.38
CA LYS A 8 9.56 -21.45 -12.64
C LYS A 8 8.09 -21.11 -12.38
N PRO A 9 7.66 -19.85 -12.54
CA PRO A 9 6.27 -19.53 -12.31
C PRO A 9 5.43 -20.32 -13.31
N PHE A 10 4.62 -21.24 -12.79
CA PHE A 10 3.60 -21.94 -13.56
C PHE A 10 2.51 -20.94 -13.94
N GLY A 11 2.52 -20.54 -15.21
CA GLY A 11 1.50 -19.69 -15.83
C GLY A 11 2.06 -18.98 -17.08
N PRO A 12 1.19 -18.51 -18.00
CA PRO A 12 1.63 -17.68 -19.11
C PRO A 12 2.44 -16.47 -18.60
N PRO A 13 3.52 -16.08 -19.32
CA PRO A 13 4.46 -15.03 -18.90
C PRO A 13 3.77 -13.68 -18.65
N GLU A 14 2.63 -13.49 -19.25
CA GLU A 14 1.71 -12.36 -19.09
C GLU A 14 1.25 -12.24 -17.63
N LEU A 15 0.88 -13.35 -16.99
CA LEU A 15 0.42 -13.39 -15.60
C LEU A 15 1.55 -13.17 -14.60
N SER A 16 2.78 -13.61 -14.91
CA SER A 16 3.92 -13.39 -14.01
C SER A 16 4.35 -11.93 -14.03
N PHE A 17 4.33 -11.28 -15.19
CA PHE A 17 4.53 -9.82 -15.28
C PHE A 17 3.44 -9.05 -14.52
N VAL A 18 2.16 -9.36 -14.77
CA VAL A 18 1.05 -8.72 -14.05
C VAL A 18 1.18 -8.91 -12.53
N ARG A 19 1.50 -10.11 -12.05
CA ARG A 19 1.73 -10.37 -10.61
C ARG A 19 2.91 -9.60 -10.06
N SER A 20 3.99 -9.45 -10.82
CA SER A 20 5.19 -8.72 -10.40
C SER A 20 4.91 -7.23 -10.31
N SER A 21 4.21 -6.68 -11.31
CA SER A 21 3.74 -5.29 -11.32
C SER A 21 2.73 -5.00 -10.20
N MET A 22 1.78 -5.91 -9.95
CA MET A 22 0.84 -5.79 -8.82
C MET A 22 1.54 -5.88 -7.46
N ARG A 23 2.61 -6.68 -7.33
CA ARG A 23 3.42 -6.75 -6.11
C ARG A 23 4.26 -5.49 -5.89
N ALA A 24 4.82 -4.92 -6.95
CA ALA A 24 5.52 -3.64 -6.89
C ALA A 24 4.59 -2.50 -6.46
N LEU A 25 3.35 -2.49 -6.97
CA LEU A 25 2.29 -1.58 -6.52
C LEU A 25 1.84 -1.83 -5.07
N LYS A 26 1.84 -3.09 -4.62
CA LYS A 26 1.57 -3.46 -3.22
C LYS A 26 2.67 -3.01 -2.25
N GLY A 27 3.86 -2.69 -2.75
CA GLY A 27 5.04 -2.36 -1.95
C GLY A 27 4.92 -1.08 -1.12
N THR A 28 3.90 -0.25 -1.35
CA THR A 28 3.63 0.96 -0.58
C THR A 28 2.46 0.82 0.40
N ALA A 29 1.71 -0.29 0.34
CA ALA A 29 0.58 -0.53 1.22
C ALA A 29 1.02 -1.35 2.44
N GLU A 30 1.75 -0.71 3.36
CA GLU A 30 1.97 -1.28 4.69
C GLU A 30 0.60 -1.49 5.35
N GLY A 31 0.34 -2.68 5.88
CA GLY A 31 -0.94 -2.97 6.53
C GLY A 31 -1.08 -2.19 7.84
N CYS A 32 -2.31 -1.97 8.30
CA CYS A 32 -2.54 -1.35 9.61
C CYS A 32 -1.90 -2.18 10.74
N GLU A 33 -1.16 -1.55 11.65
CA GLU A 33 -0.54 -2.24 12.80
C GLU A 33 -1.57 -2.87 13.76
N GLY A 34 -2.77 -2.29 13.86
CA GLY A 34 -3.80 -2.74 14.80
C GLY A 34 -4.64 -3.92 14.29
N CYS A 35 -5.16 -3.83 13.07
CA CYS A 35 -6.06 -4.84 12.51
C CYS A 35 -5.45 -5.63 11.33
N HIS A 36 -4.23 -5.30 10.90
CA HIS A 36 -3.53 -5.89 9.76
C HIS A 36 -4.27 -5.85 8.42
N ARG A 37 -5.39 -5.11 8.35
CA ARG A 37 -6.11 -4.90 7.10
C ARG A 37 -5.29 -3.97 6.21
N THR A 38 -5.37 -4.21 4.91
CA THR A 38 -4.93 -3.25 3.90
C THR A 38 -5.99 -2.13 3.86
N PRO A 39 -5.61 -0.88 4.13
CA PRO A 39 -6.52 0.26 4.03
C PRO A 39 -7.16 0.35 2.65
N LEU A 40 -8.46 0.66 2.60
CA LEU A 40 -9.19 0.78 1.34
C LEU A 40 -9.04 2.17 0.75
N MET A 41 -9.31 2.27 -0.55
CA MET A 41 -9.34 3.55 -1.27
C MET A 41 -10.32 4.53 -0.61
N GLY A 42 -9.86 5.76 -0.38
CA GLY A 42 -10.62 6.81 0.28
C GLY A 42 -10.60 6.76 1.81
N GLU A 43 -10.08 5.69 2.44
CA GLU A 43 -9.88 5.66 3.89
C GLU A 43 -8.73 6.58 4.28
N THR A 44 -8.78 7.14 5.50
CA THR A 44 -7.66 7.89 6.06
C THR A 44 -6.75 6.98 6.88
N VAL A 45 -5.46 7.00 6.56
CA VAL A 45 -4.41 6.34 7.34
C VAL A 45 -3.63 7.37 8.15
N TYR A 46 -3.22 6.96 9.33
CA TYR A 46 -2.51 7.76 10.31
C TYR A 46 -1.13 7.15 10.55
N PHE A 47 -0.09 7.95 10.38
CA PHE A 47 1.29 7.54 10.58
C PHE A 47 1.79 7.97 11.96
N TYR A 48 2.37 7.01 12.68
CA TYR A 48 3.07 7.19 13.95
C TYR A 48 4.53 6.76 13.74
N ALA A 49 5.40 7.71 13.40
CA ALA A 49 6.73 7.41 12.85
C ALA A 49 6.64 6.46 11.63
N GLU A 50 7.15 5.22 11.75
CA GLU A 50 7.13 4.21 10.67
C GLU A 50 5.95 3.24 10.77
N ARG A 51 4.99 3.51 11.64
CA ARG A 51 3.80 2.66 11.84
C ARG A 51 2.59 3.31 11.19
N MET A 52 1.86 2.54 10.41
CA MET A 52 0.59 2.96 9.82
C MET A 52 -0.60 2.37 10.58
N VAL A 53 -1.60 3.19 10.84
CA VAL A 53 -2.85 2.81 11.50
C VAL A 53 -4.04 3.33 10.70
N CYS A 54 -5.05 2.49 10.45
CA CYS A 54 -6.28 2.92 9.76
C CYS A 54 -7.21 3.74 10.67
N GLU A 55 -8.18 4.43 10.09
CA GLU A 55 -9.15 5.24 10.86
C GLU A 55 -9.91 4.46 11.93
N LEU A 56 -10.14 3.16 11.71
CA LEU A 56 -10.83 2.29 12.66
C LEU A 56 -9.99 2.02 13.92
N CYS A 57 -8.67 1.98 13.76
CA CYS A 57 -7.73 1.72 14.86
C CYS A 57 -7.19 3.01 15.48
N ARG A 58 -7.36 4.17 14.83
CA ARG A 58 -7.01 5.49 15.39
C ARG A 58 -7.65 5.76 16.76
N PRO A 59 -8.96 5.56 17.00
CA PRO A 59 -9.58 5.87 18.30
C PRO A 59 -9.08 4.99 19.45
N LEU A 60 -8.36 3.89 19.16
CA LEU A 60 -7.73 3.04 20.17
C LEU A 60 -6.36 3.57 20.62
N ARG A 61 -5.92 4.72 20.09
CA ARG A 61 -4.65 5.37 20.42
C ARG A 61 -4.91 6.82 20.79
N ASP A 62 -4.39 7.23 21.93
CA ASP A 62 -4.50 8.61 22.45
C ASP A 62 -3.41 9.54 21.88
N ASP A 63 -2.40 8.98 21.23
CA ASP A 63 -1.29 9.75 20.66
C ASP A 63 -1.70 10.57 19.44
N THR A 64 -1.06 11.73 19.26
CA THR A 64 -1.28 12.56 18.07
C THR A 64 -0.48 11.98 16.89
N PRO A 65 -1.11 11.73 15.73
CA PRO A 65 -0.42 11.19 14.56
C PRO A 65 0.58 12.19 14.00
N THR A 66 1.72 11.71 13.51
CA THR A 66 2.76 12.53 12.86
C THR A 66 2.24 13.11 11.54
N ARG A 67 1.49 12.31 10.79
CA ARG A 67 0.88 12.70 9.52
C ARG A 67 -0.35 11.84 9.25
N SER A 68 -1.35 12.41 8.58
CA SER A 68 -2.48 11.67 8.03
C SER A 68 -2.46 11.75 6.51
N GLU A 69 -2.79 10.65 5.84
CA GLU A 69 -2.88 10.58 4.38
C GLU A 69 -4.16 9.84 3.97
N VAL A 70 -4.76 10.24 2.86
CA VAL A 70 -5.91 9.53 2.28
C VAL A 70 -5.36 8.45 1.35
N VAL A 71 -5.88 7.24 1.47
CA VAL A 71 -5.47 6.12 0.62
C VAL A 71 -6.00 6.39 -0.79
N HIS A 72 -5.06 6.55 -1.71
CA HIS A 72 -5.35 6.87 -3.10
C HIS A 72 -5.21 5.64 -3.99
N SER A 73 -5.96 5.60 -5.09
CA SER A 73 -5.81 4.53 -6.07
C SER A 73 -4.40 4.53 -6.63
N ALA A 74 -3.91 3.36 -7.04
CA ALA A 74 -2.63 3.24 -7.74
C ALA A 74 -2.55 4.14 -8.99
N GLU A 75 -3.70 4.57 -9.52
CA GLU A 75 -3.84 5.43 -10.70
C GLU A 75 -3.99 6.93 -10.35
N HIS A 76 -3.98 7.31 -9.07
CA HIS A 76 -4.41 8.63 -8.59
C HIS A 76 -3.57 9.82 -9.10
N GLU A 77 -2.49 9.58 -9.83
CA GLU A 77 -1.69 10.62 -10.50
C GLU A 77 -1.47 10.33 -11.99
N LEU A 78 -1.93 9.17 -12.46
CA LEU A 78 -1.82 8.74 -13.85
C LEU A 78 -2.98 9.31 -14.69
N THR A 79 -4.14 9.54 -14.07
CA THR A 79 -5.35 9.99 -14.76
C THR A 79 -5.67 11.46 -14.52
N VAL A 80 -5.24 12.04 -13.38
CA VAL A 80 -5.54 13.44 -13.01
C VAL A 80 -4.31 14.07 -12.35
N ARG A 81 -3.76 15.14 -12.92
CA ARG A 81 -2.73 15.98 -12.27
C ARG A 81 -3.39 17.26 -11.74
N ARG A 82 -3.30 17.50 -10.42
CA ARG A 82 -3.64 18.81 -9.84
C ARG A 82 -2.69 19.86 -10.44
N ARG A 83 -3.24 20.88 -11.12
CA ARG A 83 -2.48 22.11 -11.37
C ARG A 83 -2.36 22.85 -10.05
N ILE A 84 -1.14 23.18 -9.65
CA ILE A 84 -0.90 24.15 -8.58
C ILE A 84 -1.35 25.50 -9.14
N ALA A 85 -2.33 26.15 -8.51
CA ALA A 85 -2.71 27.51 -8.84
C ALA A 85 -1.58 28.44 -8.37
N ALA A 86 -1.04 29.23 -9.29
CA ALA A 86 0.01 30.23 -9.04
C ALA A 86 -0.60 31.52 -8.47
#